data_AF-A0A8K1ZW17-F1
#
_entry.id   AF-A0A8K1ZW17-F1
#
_cell.length_a   1.000
_cell.length_b   1.000
_cell.length_c   1.000
_cell.angle_alpha   90.00
_cell.angle_beta   90.00
_cell.angle_gamma   90.00
#
_symmetry.space_group_name_H-M   'P 1'
#
loop_
_entity.id
_entity.type
_entity.pdbx_description
1 polymer ?
#
loop_
_entity_poly.entity_id
_entity_poly.type
_entity_poly.pdbx_seq_one_letter_code
_entity_poly.pdbx_strand_id
1 'polypeptide(L)'
;MPDASIFPFALPQRQPGPLATSPLQRLRESNQCPGCNLQGANLRDASLTRADLRNADLRNADLRNADLRDANLAGATLTGAQLSGTIMPDGLVHP
;
A
#
# COMPACT_ATOMS: atom_id res chain seq x y z
N MET A 1 -0.95 25.75 44.67
CA MET A 1 -1.65 26.77 43.85
C MET A 1 -0.66 27.90 43.59
N PRO A 2 -0.51 28.54 42.40
CA PRO A 2 -0.77 28.20 40.98
C PRO A 2 0.60 27.90 40.26
N ASP A 3 0.77 27.56 38.98
CA ASP A 3 0.31 28.22 37.75
C ASP A 3 0.15 27.27 36.56
N ALA A 4 -1.04 27.34 35.95
CA ALA A 4 -1.41 26.66 34.74
C ALA A 4 -1.25 27.63 33.58
N SER A 5 -0.05 27.75 33.00
CA SER A 5 0.21 28.50 31.76
C SER A 5 1.59 28.22 31.16
N ILE A 6 1.85 26.99 30.68
CA ILE A 6 2.81 26.79 29.57
C ILE A 6 2.20 25.78 28.62
N PHE A 7 2.12 26.18 27.36
CA PHE A 7 1.05 25.82 26.43
C PHE A 7 0.95 24.34 26.03
N PRO A 8 -0.28 23.91 25.71
CA PRO A 8 -0.62 22.61 25.18
C PRO A 8 -0.38 22.61 23.67
N PHE A 9 0.61 21.86 23.20
CA PHE A 9 0.62 21.37 21.82
C PHE A 9 1.31 20.02 21.81
N ALA A 10 0.68 19.07 22.52
CA ALA A 10 0.65 17.72 21.99
C ALA A 10 -0.06 17.84 20.64
N LEU A 11 0.70 17.98 19.55
CA LEU A 11 0.17 17.63 18.24
C LEU A 11 -0.30 16.18 18.40
N PRO A 12 -1.62 15.90 18.35
CA PRO A 12 -2.04 14.53 18.31
C PRO A 12 -1.37 13.95 17.07
N GLN A 13 -0.56 12.91 17.31
CA GLN A 13 -0.09 11.99 16.29
C GLN A 13 -1.20 11.87 15.26
N ARG A 14 -0.92 12.30 14.03
CA ARG A 14 -1.81 12.34 12.87
C ARG A 14 -2.67 11.08 12.86
N GLN A 15 -3.83 11.13 13.52
CA GLN A 15 -4.85 10.12 13.46
C GLN A 15 -5.51 10.39 12.12
N PRO A 16 -5.27 9.60 11.05
CA PRO A 16 -6.22 9.63 9.96
C PRO A 16 -7.56 9.25 10.58
N GLY A 17 -8.52 10.17 10.51
CA GLY A 17 -9.84 9.97 11.11
C GLY A 17 -10.49 8.68 10.62
N PRO A 18 -11.53 8.18 11.31
CA PRO A 18 -12.25 6.96 10.97
C PRO A 18 -13.16 7.15 9.73
N LEU A 19 -12.63 7.75 8.67
CA LEU A 19 -13.31 8.08 7.43
C LEU A 19 -12.73 7.20 6.33
N ALA A 20 -13.31 6.02 6.14
CA ALA A 20 -13.29 5.28 4.88
C ALA A 20 -11.98 5.37 4.06
N THR A 21 -10.83 5.03 4.64
CA THR A 21 -9.58 4.96 3.88
C THR A 21 -9.68 3.79 2.92
N SER A 22 -9.89 4.09 1.64
CA SER A 22 -9.94 3.10 0.57
C SER A 22 -8.68 2.22 0.64
N PRO A 23 -8.75 0.94 0.26
CA PRO A 23 -7.58 0.04 0.31
C PRO A 23 -6.38 0.61 -0.46
N LEU A 24 -6.63 1.40 -1.51
CA LEU A 24 -5.60 2.16 -2.23
C LEU A 24 -4.96 3.27 -1.40
N GLN A 25 -5.76 4.05 -0.65
CA GLN A 25 -5.24 5.09 0.24
C GLN A 25 -4.32 4.49 1.30
N ARG A 26 -4.76 3.39 1.93
CA ARG A 26 -3.94 2.66 2.92
C ARG A 26 -2.65 2.15 2.32
N LEU A 27 -2.72 1.52 1.14
CA LEU A 27 -1.54 1.03 0.46
C LEU A 27 -0.54 2.15 0.18
N ARG A 28 -1.00 3.34 -0.24
CA ARG A 28 -0.12 4.48 -0.52
C ARG A 28 0.46 5.15 0.72
N GLU A 29 -0.25 5.12 1.84
CA GLU A 29 0.16 5.80 3.07
C GLU A 29 1.06 4.93 3.95
N SER A 30 0.76 3.64 4.06
CA SER A 30 1.46 2.73 4.99
C SER A 30 2.11 1.54 4.32
N ASN A 31 1.94 1.36 3.00
CA ASN A 31 2.38 0.16 2.28
C ASN A 31 1.87 -1.14 2.95
N GLN A 32 0.75 -1.08 3.68
CA GLN A 32 0.21 -2.20 4.45
C GLN A 32 -1.25 -2.44 4.06
N CYS A 33 -1.47 -3.46 3.25
CA CYS A 33 -2.80 -3.86 2.81
C CYS A 33 -2.95 -5.40 2.72
N PRO A 34 -2.72 -6.14 3.83
CA PRO A 34 -2.97 -7.57 3.84
C PRO A 34 -4.47 -7.85 3.65
N GLY A 35 -4.82 -8.76 2.74
CA GLY A 35 -6.21 -9.15 2.46
C GLY A 35 -7.04 -8.09 1.72
N CYS A 36 -6.42 -7.03 1.21
CA CYS A 36 -7.16 -5.96 0.54
C CYS A 36 -7.69 -6.40 -0.83
N ASN A 37 -8.91 -5.98 -1.15
CA ASN A 37 -9.45 -6.10 -2.50
C ASN A 37 -8.94 -4.94 -3.37
N LEU A 38 -8.02 -5.26 -4.27
CA LEU A 38 -7.42 -4.38 -5.26
C LEU A 38 -7.72 -4.89 -6.68
N GLN A 39 -8.82 -5.65 -6.84
CA GLN A 39 -9.23 -6.18 -8.13
C GLN A 39 -9.47 -5.02 -9.12
N GLY A 40 -8.81 -5.05 -10.28
CA GLY A 40 -8.91 -3.99 -11.28
C GLY A 40 -8.30 -2.65 -10.85
N ALA A 41 -7.54 -2.60 -9.75
CA ALA A 41 -6.90 -1.38 -9.30
C ALA A 41 -5.85 -0.89 -10.29
N ASN A 42 -5.79 0.43 -10.49
CA ASN A 42 -4.70 1.05 -11.23
C ASN A 42 -3.53 1.35 -10.27
N LEU A 43 -2.51 0.51 -10.33
CA LEU A 43 -1.26 0.59 -9.58
C LEU A 43 -0.06 0.78 -10.54
N ARG A 44 -0.33 1.31 -11.74
CA ARG A 44 0.70 1.57 -12.74
C ARG A 44 1.72 2.58 -12.21
N ASP A 45 3.01 2.31 -12.44
CA ASP A 45 4.13 3.14 -11.99
C ASP A 45 4.12 3.38 -10.45
N ALA A 46 3.41 2.54 -9.68
CA ALA A 46 3.29 2.70 -8.23
C ALA A 46 4.55 2.22 -7.50
N SER A 47 4.97 2.97 -6.48
CA SER A 47 6.03 2.53 -5.57
C SER A 47 5.41 1.70 -4.43
N LEU A 48 5.57 0.38 -4.53
CA LEU A 48 5.08 -0.62 -3.57
C LEU A 48 6.25 -1.35 -2.91
N THR A 49 7.42 -0.73 -2.87
CA THR A 49 8.63 -1.29 -2.26
C THR A 49 8.38 -1.60 -0.78
N ARG A 50 8.70 -2.82 -0.35
CA ARG A 50 8.44 -3.35 1.01
C ARG A 50 6.95 -3.34 1.40
N ALA A 51 6.03 -3.35 0.45
CA ALA A 51 4.60 -3.38 0.77
C ALA A 51 4.13 -4.76 1.27
N ASP A 52 3.31 -4.78 2.31
CA ASP A 52 2.61 -5.97 2.78
C ASP A 52 1.28 -6.12 2.03
N LEU A 53 1.28 -7.00 1.03
CA LEU A 53 0.16 -7.34 0.17
C LEU A 53 -0.27 -8.81 0.38
N ARG A 54 0.04 -9.40 1.54
CA ARG A 54 -0.31 -10.79 1.83
C ARG A 54 -1.81 -11.04 1.68
N ASN A 55 -2.19 -12.11 0.99
CA ASN A 55 -3.59 -12.45 0.70
C ASN A 55 -4.38 -11.35 -0.04
N ALA A 56 -3.74 -10.33 -0.61
CA ALA A 56 -4.43 -9.30 -1.36
C ALA A 56 -5.00 -9.86 -2.67
N ASP A 57 -6.15 -9.36 -3.08
CA ASP A 57 -6.76 -9.68 -4.37
C ASP A 57 -6.34 -8.63 -5.40
N LEU A 58 -5.41 -8.99 -6.28
CA LEU A 58 -4.87 -8.14 -7.35
C LEU A 58 -5.36 -8.61 -8.73
N ARG A 59 -6.48 -9.35 -8.79
CA ARG A 59 -7.00 -9.86 -10.07
C ARG A 59 -7.29 -8.71 -11.03
N ASN A 60 -6.86 -8.84 -12.28
CA ASN A 60 -7.00 -7.80 -13.31
C ASN A 60 -6.43 -6.41 -12.91
N ALA A 61 -5.60 -6.31 -11.86
CA ALA A 61 -4.97 -5.05 -11.48
C ALA A 61 -3.93 -4.64 -12.53
N ASP A 62 -3.83 -3.34 -12.79
CA ASP A 62 -2.77 -2.78 -13.62
C ASP A 62 -1.56 -2.46 -12.75
N LEU A 63 -0.55 -3.33 -12.77
CA LEU A 63 0.70 -3.15 -12.05
C LEU A 63 1.82 -2.69 -12.99
N ARG A 64 1.57 -2.31 -14.25
CA ARG A 64 2.65 -2.06 -15.22
C ARG A 64 3.64 -1.02 -14.69
N ASN A 65 4.94 -1.30 -14.82
CA ASN A 65 6.03 -0.50 -14.25
C ASN A 65 5.99 -0.27 -12.72
N ALA A 66 5.17 -1.00 -11.97
CA ALA A 66 5.15 -0.90 -10.51
C ALA A 66 6.41 -1.49 -9.89
N ASP A 67 6.84 -0.92 -8.78
CA ASP A 67 8.00 -1.38 -8.02
C ASP A 67 7.53 -2.18 -6.80
N LEU A 68 7.62 -3.51 -6.87
CA LEU A 68 7.27 -4.44 -5.79
C LEU A 68 8.52 -5.03 -5.10
N ARG A 69 9.68 -4.36 -5.18
CA ARG A 69 10.91 -4.84 -4.52
C ARG A 69 10.66 -5.06 -3.03
N ASP A 70 11.09 -6.20 -2.51
CA ASP A 70 10.86 -6.61 -1.12
C ASP A 70 9.38 -6.65 -0.67
N ALA A 71 8.41 -6.58 -1.59
CA ALA A 71 6.99 -6.64 -1.25
C ALA A 71 6.58 -8.07 -0.87
N ASN A 72 5.75 -8.20 0.16
CA ASN A 72 5.22 -9.48 0.59
C ASN A 72 3.90 -9.78 -0.14
N LEU A 73 3.99 -10.62 -1.17
CA LEU A 73 2.85 -11.09 -1.97
C LEU A 73 2.36 -12.49 -1.53
N ALA A 74 2.73 -12.99 -0.34
CA ALA A 74 2.37 -14.34 0.06
C ALA A 74 0.84 -14.53 0.08
N GLY A 75 0.33 -15.49 -0.71
CA GLY A 75 -1.09 -15.76 -0.87
C GLY A 75 -1.87 -14.72 -1.70
N ALA A 76 -1.21 -13.71 -2.27
CA ALA A 76 -1.86 -12.72 -3.11
C ALA A 76 -2.33 -13.35 -4.44
N THR A 77 -3.49 -12.93 -4.94
CA THR A 77 -4.04 -13.43 -6.21
C THR A 77 -3.75 -12.45 -7.33
N LEU A 78 -2.87 -12.81 -8.26
CA LEU A 78 -2.45 -11.97 -9.41
C LEU A 78 -3.08 -12.39 -10.74
N THR A 79 -4.15 -13.20 -10.73
CA THR A 79 -4.76 -13.74 -11.96
C THR A 79 -5.24 -12.60 -12.86
N GLY A 80 -4.71 -12.54 -14.09
CA GLY A 80 -5.04 -11.49 -15.06
C GLY A 80 -4.42 -10.11 -14.77
N ALA A 81 -3.58 -9.98 -13.74
CA ALA A 81 -2.89 -8.72 -13.46
C ALA A 81 -1.90 -8.38 -14.58
N GLN A 82 -1.79 -7.09 -14.91
CA GLN A 82 -0.84 -6.61 -15.91
C GLN A 82 0.51 -6.33 -15.23
N LEU A 83 1.50 -7.20 -15.47
CA LEU A 83 2.81 -7.14 -14.83
C LEU A 83 3.92 -6.56 -15.72
N SER A 84 3.63 -6.13 -16.96
CA SER A 84 4.68 -5.63 -17.86
C SER A 84 5.45 -4.46 -17.28
N GLY A 85 6.77 -4.57 -17.24
CA GLY A 85 7.69 -3.62 -16.62
C GLY A 85 7.71 -3.64 -15.09
N THR A 86 6.94 -4.50 -14.41
CA THR A 86 6.95 -4.56 -12.94
C THR A 86 8.28 -5.05 -12.42
N ILE A 87 8.76 -4.45 -11.33
CA ILE A 87 9.89 -5.00 -10.58
C ILE A 87 9.32 -5.95 -9.53
N MET A 88 9.49 -7.25 -9.72
CA MET A 88 9.05 -8.29 -8.79
C MET A 88 9.82 -8.22 -7.45
N PRO A 89 9.30 -8.84 -6.37
CA PRO A 89 10.00 -8.85 -5.09
C PRO A 89 11.42 -9.42 -5.15
N ASP A 90 11.68 -10.34 -6.08
CA ASP A 90 13.02 -10.90 -6.34
C ASP A 90 13.97 -9.90 -7.06
N GLY A 91 13.53 -8.67 -7.32
CA GLY A 91 14.28 -7.63 -8.02
C GLY A 91 14.29 -7.76 -9.54
N LEU A 92 13.65 -8.79 -10.09
CA LEU A 92 13.55 -9.02 -11.52
C LEU A 92 12.44 -8.17 -12.15
N VAL A 93 12.71 -7.61 -13.32
CA VAL A 93 11.69 -6.90 -14.11
C VAL A 93 10.90 -7.92 -14.94
N HIS A 94 9.58 -7.96 -14.77
CA HIS A 94 8.71 -8.79 -15.59
C HIS A 94 8.46 -8.10 -16.94
N PRO A 95 8.65 -8.77 -18.09
CA PRO A 95 8.37 -8.20 -19.40
C PRO A 95 6.87 -7.95 -19.64
#